data_AF-A0A127T7D8-F1
#
_entry.id   AF-A0A127T7D8-F1
#
_cell.length_a   1.000
_cell.length_b   1.000
_cell.length_c   1.000
_cell.angle_alpha   90.00
_cell.angle_beta   90.00
_cell.angle_gamma   90.00
#
_symmetry.space_group_name_H-M   'P 1'
#
loop_
_entity.id
_entity.type
_entity.pdbx_description
1 polymer ?
#
loop_
_entity_poly.entity_id
_entity_poly.type
_entity_poly.pdbx_seq_one_letter_code
_entity_poly.pdbx_strand_id
1 'polypeptide(L)'
;MIDFYSKLRYDFSDLCELVRVLRAPDGCPWDSSQTHESIRRNFLEEAYEACEAIDQKDPVHLREELGDVLLHVVFHAGIETDAGNFT
;
A
#
# COMPACT_ATOMS: atom_id res chain seq x y z
N MET A 1 -15.18 4.23 15.56
CA MET A 1 -14.48 2.95 15.77
C MET A 1 -14.81 2.11 14.56
N ILE A 2 -13.82 1.83 13.73
CA ILE A 2 -14.02 1.04 12.51
C ILE A 2 -14.02 -0.41 12.95
N ASP A 3 -15.14 -1.09 12.77
CA ASP A 3 -15.27 -2.50 13.14
C ASP A 3 -14.52 -3.36 12.11
N PHE A 4 -13.23 -3.58 12.35
CA PHE A 4 -12.43 -4.50 11.55
C PHE A 4 -12.76 -5.93 11.99
N TYR A 5 -13.66 -6.59 11.26
CA TYR A 5 -13.98 -7.99 11.49
C TYR A 5 -12.89 -8.87 10.88
N SER A 6 -12.33 -9.78 11.67
CA SER A 6 -11.39 -10.78 11.18
C SER A 6 -12.06 -11.66 10.13
N LYS A 7 -11.44 -11.77 8.96
CA LYS A 7 -11.88 -12.64 7.87
C LYS A 7 -10.94 -13.84 7.74
N LEU A 8 -11.49 -14.98 7.32
CA LEU A 8 -10.68 -16.18 6.98
C LEU A 8 -9.76 -15.92 5.78
N ARG A 9 -10.18 -15.04 4.88
CA ARG A 9 -9.43 -14.63 3.69
C ARG A 9 -9.72 -13.16 3.42
N TYR A 10 -8.66 -12.43 3.08
CA TYR A 10 -8.75 -11.07 2.57
C TYR A 10 -8.53 -11.07 1.06
N ASP A 11 -9.11 -10.09 0.39
CA ASP A 11 -8.93 -9.84 -1.04
C ASP A 11 -8.41 -8.42 -1.31
N PHE A 12 -8.34 -8.06 -2.59
CA PHE A 12 -7.85 -6.75 -3.00
C PHE A 12 -8.73 -5.59 -2.49
N SER A 13 -10.04 -5.79 -2.38
CA SER A 13 -10.94 -4.75 -1.86
C SER A 13 -10.66 -4.46 -0.39
N ASP A 14 -10.25 -5.47 0.39
CA ASP A 14 -9.82 -5.29 1.78
C ASP A 14 -8.56 -4.42 1.89
N LEU A 15 -7.60 -4.58 0.97
CA LEU A 15 -6.41 -3.72 0.91
C LEU A 15 -6.78 -2.26 0.60
N CYS A 16 -7.63 -2.04 -0.40
CA CYS A 16 -8.11 -0.70 -0.74
C CYS A 16 -8.82 -0.04 0.44
N GLU A 17 -9.70 -0.80 1.13
CA GLU A 17 -10.40 -0.31 2.30
C GLU A 17 -9.45 -0.02 3.46
N LEU A 18 -8.45 -0.87 3.70
CA LEU A 18 -7.43 -0.64 4.72
C LEU A 18 -6.69 0.68 4.48
N VAL A 19 -6.18 0.90 3.26
CA VAL A 19 -5.47 2.15 2.91
C VAL A 19 -6.37 3.36 3.05
N ARG A 20 -7.63 3.28 2.61
CA ARG A 20 -8.63 4.34 2.77
C ARG A 20 -8.85 4.68 4.24
N VAL A 21 -8.96 3.67 5.10
CA VAL A 21 -9.13 3.82 6.54
C VAL A 21 -7.90 4.44 7.19
N LEU A 22 -6.70 3.97 6.86
CA LEU A 22 -5.45 4.50 7.41
C LEU A 22 -5.25 5.97 7.06
N ARG A 23 -5.62 6.39 5.85
CA ARG A 23 -5.47 7.78 5.37
C ARG A 23 -6.62 8.71 5.75
N ALA A 24 -7.71 8.19 6.33
CA ALA A 24 -8.86 9.00 6.73
C ALA A 24 -8.49 10.03 7.83
N PRO A 25 -9.26 11.13 8.00
CA PRO A 25 -8.98 12.15 9.01
C PRO A 25 -8.88 11.63 10.46
N ASP A 26 -9.57 10.53 10.78
CA ASP A 26 -9.55 9.84 12.07
C ASP A 26 -8.70 8.55 12.05
N GLY A 27 -7.94 8.33 10.97
CA GLY A 27 -7.03 7.21 10.76
C GLY A 27 -5.65 7.40 11.38
N CYS A 28 -4.64 6.84 10.73
CA CYS A 28 -3.25 6.93 11.16
C CYS A 28 -2.67 8.31 10.77
N PRO A 29 -2.18 9.11 11.74
CA PRO A 29 -1.66 10.45 11.44
C PRO A 29 -0.46 10.46 10.49
N TRP A 30 0.35 9.40 10.50
CA TRP A 30 1.48 9.28 9.59
C TRP A 30 0.98 9.03 8.16
N ASP A 31 0.08 8.06 7.96
CA ASP A 31 -0.44 7.71 6.63
C ASP A 31 -1.20 8.87 5.98
N SER A 32 -2.05 9.57 6.74
CA SER A 32 -2.79 10.72 6.23
C SER A 32 -1.89 11.90 5.83
N SER A 33 -0.68 11.99 6.39
CA SER A 33 0.28 13.07 6.13
C SER A 33 1.17 12.84 4.90
N GLN A 34 1.14 11.63 4.32
CA GLN A 34 2.02 11.28 3.22
C GLN A 34 1.58 11.90 1.88
N THR A 35 2.56 12.39 1.14
CA THR A 35 2.42 12.89 -0.24
C THR A 35 3.15 11.95 -1.20
N HIS A 36 2.96 12.11 -2.51
CA HIS A 36 3.72 11.32 -3.48
C HIS A 36 5.23 11.43 -3.29
N GLU A 37 5.73 12.62 -2.97
CA GLU A 37 7.15 12.88 -2.75
C GLU A 37 7.69 12.23 -1.48
N SER A 38 6.90 12.21 -0.39
CA SER A 38 7.37 11.70 0.90
C SER A 38 7.59 10.19 0.89
N ILE A 39 6.77 9.45 0.16
CA ILE A 39 6.87 7.97 0.04
C ILE A 39 7.48 7.48 -1.27
N ARG A 40 7.83 8.38 -2.21
CA ARG A 40 8.45 8.00 -3.49
C ARG A 40 9.72 7.16 -3.31
N ARG A 41 10.52 7.47 -2.28
CA ARG A 41 11.76 6.75 -2.01
C ARG A 41 11.46 5.30 -1.59
N ASN A 42 10.54 5.12 -0.65
CA ASN A 42 10.11 3.80 -0.20
C ASN A 42 9.58 2.98 -1.39
N PHE A 43 8.71 3.56 -2.22
CA PHE A 43 8.18 2.85 -3.39
C PHE A 43 9.28 2.39 -4.37
N LEU A 44 10.34 3.19 -4.54
CA LEU A 44 11.49 2.80 -5.35
C LEU A 44 12.29 1.67 -4.68
N GLU A 45 12.48 1.73 -3.37
CA GLU A 45 13.17 0.69 -2.58
C GLU A 45 12.42 -0.65 -2.73
N GLU A 46 11.10 -0.72 -2.49
CA GLU A 46 10.32 -1.96 -2.64
C GLU A 46 10.37 -2.53 -4.07
N ALA A 47 10.39 -1.66 -5.08
CA ALA A 47 10.51 -2.09 -6.46
C ALA A 47 11.89 -2.72 -6.76
N TYR A 48 12.95 -2.20 -6.14
CA TYR A 48 14.29 -2.81 -6.22
C TYR A 48 14.37 -4.13 -5.45
N GLU A 49 13.77 -4.22 -4.27
CA GLU A 49 13.72 -5.46 -3.48
C GLU A 49 12.95 -6.56 -4.25
N ALA A 50 11.84 -6.21 -4.90
CA ALA A 50 11.14 -7.13 -5.79
C ALA A 50 12.00 -7.63 -6.96
N CYS A 51 12.82 -6.76 -7.56
CA CYS A 51 13.77 -7.16 -8.62
C CYS A 51 14.87 -8.06 -8.07
N GLU A 52 15.41 -7.73 -6.89
CA GLU A 52 16.42 -8.54 -6.22
C GLU A 52 15.89 -9.95 -5.92
N ALA A 53 14.65 -10.07 -5.43
CA ALA A 53 14.02 -11.36 -5.18
C ALA A 53 13.89 -12.22 -6.45
N ILE A 54 13.61 -11.59 -7.61
CA ILE A 54 13.60 -12.28 -8.92
C ILE A 54 15.00 -12.80 -9.25
N ASP A 55 16.02 -11.95 -9.13
CA ASP A 55 17.41 -12.29 -9.46
C ASP A 55 17.95 -13.42 -8.56
N GLN A 56 17.58 -13.39 -7.28
CA GLN A 56 17.94 -14.41 -6.29
C GLN A 56 17.10 -15.69 -6.40
N LYS A 57 16.03 -15.69 -7.22
CA LYS A 57 15.05 -16.78 -7.32
C LYS A 57 14.44 -17.15 -5.97
N ASP A 58 14.16 -16.14 -5.14
CA ASP A 58 13.53 -16.30 -3.84
C ASP A 58 12.01 -16.05 -3.95
N PRO A 59 11.18 -17.10 -4.01
CA PRO A 59 9.73 -16.93 -4.14
C PRO A 59 9.06 -16.43 -2.86
N VAL A 60 9.71 -16.54 -1.69
CA VAL A 60 9.16 -16.07 -0.42
C VAL A 60 9.31 -14.56 -0.35
N HIS A 61 10.53 -14.07 -0.57
CA HIS A 61 10.82 -12.64 -0.60
C HIS A 61 10.07 -11.97 -1.76
N LEU A 62 10.03 -12.58 -2.95
CA LEU A 62 9.29 -12.02 -4.08
C LEU A 62 7.80 -11.79 -3.75
N ARG A 63 7.18 -12.70 -2.99
CA ARG A 63 5.79 -12.56 -2.59
C ARG A 63 5.58 -11.39 -1.61
N GLU A 64 6.54 -11.17 -0.72
CA GLU A 64 6.54 -10.07 0.24
C GLU A 64 6.64 -8.73 -0.50
N GLU A 65 7.68 -8.57 -1.30
CA GLU A 65 7.95 -7.30 -2.01
C GLU A 65 6.88 -6.94 -3.05
N LEU A 66 6.31 -7.93 -3.73
CA LEU A 66 5.17 -7.67 -4.62
C LEU A 66 3.93 -7.20 -3.83
N GLY A 67 3.79 -7.60 -2.57
CA GLY A 67 2.79 -7.09 -1.66
C GLY A 67 3.03 -5.61 -1.31
N ASP A 68 4.27 -5.24 -1.01
CA ASP A 68 4.64 -3.88 -0.64
C ASP A 68 4.58 -2.92 -1.83
N VAL A 69 5.03 -3.35 -3.00
CA VAL A 69 4.80 -2.64 -4.27
C VAL A 69 3.31 -2.42 -4.52
N LEU A 70 2.46 -3.43 -4.29
CA LEU A 70 1.01 -3.30 -4.46
C LEU A 70 0.40 -2.34 -3.44
N LEU A 71 0.84 -2.37 -2.18
CA LEU A 71 0.44 -1.43 -1.15
C LEU A 71 0.74 0.01 -1.58
N HIS A 72 1.96 0.27 -2.06
CA HIS A 72 2.34 1.60 -2.55
C HIS A 72 1.50 2.04 -3.75
N VAL A 73 1.17 1.15 -4.70
CA VAL A 73 0.26 1.47 -5.81
C VAL A 73 -1.10 1.93 -5.30
N VAL A 74 -1.70 1.19 -4.37
CA VAL A 74 -3.00 1.56 -3.76
C VAL A 74 -2.88 2.87 -2.98
N PHE A 75 -1.76 3.10 -2.29
CA PHE A 75 -1.51 4.31 -1.52
C PHE A 75 -1.40 5.56 -2.41
N HIS A 76 -0.65 5.48 -3.50
CA HIS A 76 -0.57 6.55 -4.51
C HIS A 76 -1.95 6.77 -5.17
N ALA A 77 -2.68 5.71 -5.51
CA ALA A 77 -4.04 5.84 -6.03
C ALA A 77 -4.98 6.53 -5.03
N GLY A 78 -4.88 6.20 -3.74
CA GLY A 78 -5.65 6.83 -2.68
C GLY A 78 -5.39 8.34 -2.56
N ILE A 79 -4.14 8.79 -2.67
CA ILE A 79 -3.79 10.23 -2.72
C ILE A 79 -4.52 10.93 -3.87
N GLU A 80 -4.56 10.31 -5.06
CA GLU A 80 -5.20 10.89 -6.24
C GLU A 80 -6.74 10.82 -6.19
N THR A 81 -7.30 9.80 -5.53
CA THR A 81 -8.74 9.74 -5.21
C THR A 81 -9.12 10.87 -4.24
N ASP A 82 -8.32 11.13 -3.21
CA ASP A 82 -8.51 12.25 -2.28
C ASP A 82 -8.47 13.61 -3.01
N ALA A 83 -7.63 13.73 -4.04
CA ALA A 83 -7.52 14.90 -4.90
C ALA A 83 -8.62 14.99 -5.99
N GLY A 84 -9.44 13.95 -6.18
CA GLY A 84 -10.50 13.89 -7.18
C GLY A 84 -10.02 13.59 -8.61
N ASN A 85 -8.79 13.12 -8.78
CA ASN A 85 -8.20 12.80 -10.09
C ASN A 85 -8.47 11.35 -10.51
N PHE A 86 -8.53 10.40 -9.56
CA PHE A 86 -8.83 8.98 -9.78
C PHE A 86 -10.20 8.57 -9.22
N THR A 87 -10.65 7.36 -9.57
CA THR A 87 -11.94 6.76 -9.14
C THR A 87 -11.76 5.41 -8.50
#